data_AF-A0A7S1V490-F1
#
_entry.id   AF-A0A7S1V490-F1
#
_cell.length_a   1.000
_cell.length_b   1.000
_cell.length_c   1.000
_cell.angle_alpha   90.00
_cell.angle_beta   90.00
_cell.angle_gamma   90.00
#
_symmetry.space_group_name_H-M   'P 1'
#
loop_
_entity.id
_entity.type
_entity.pdbx_description
1 polymer ?
#
loop_
_entity_poly.entity_id
_entity_poly.type
_entity_poly.pdbx_seq_one_letter_code
_entity_poly.pdbx_strand_id
1 'polypeptide(L)'
;MKISSRCLLLLVLSAVANVTGEGDDHEHESCACAAAEEGFTIDCSDQDAMTAALAALSASDCETDCSSEDCHKNFLIIQSHHDYCLEDELPSTLEDALHNYEDNCDECEITKKTDPSLEACPAASCTDDSGDASYTTLTANDCSNDCSSETCASAYRTLKVVHDTCPEDTLSTAAETNFHDMEETCDELHGCNLPAGEGDPLVCNEGDDGDSPAASHFLAPVALFGM
;
A
#
# COMPACT_ATOMS: atom_id res chain seq x y z
N MET A 1 17.96 -56.97 51.99
CA MET A 1 17.82 -55.60 51.43
C MET A 1 18.45 -55.61 50.06
N LYS A 2 17.72 -55.99 49.00
CA LYS A 2 16.80 -55.18 48.15
C LYS A 2 17.51 -53.99 47.45
N ILE A 3 17.93 -54.23 46.18
CA ILE A 3 17.60 -53.51 44.92
C ILE A 3 17.69 -51.97 44.99
N SER A 4 18.28 -51.21 44.08
CA SER A 4 19.04 -51.42 42.84
C SER A 4 19.48 -50.02 42.43
N SER A 5 20.70 -49.91 41.92
CA SER A 5 21.20 -48.76 41.16
C SER A 5 20.24 -48.39 40.04
N ARG A 6 19.70 -47.18 40.06
CA ARG A 6 19.10 -46.47 38.91
C ARG A 6 19.11 -44.96 39.16
N CYS A 7 20.13 -44.29 38.64
CA CYS A 7 20.00 -42.89 38.25
C CYS A 7 20.78 -42.71 36.94
N LEU A 8 20.25 -43.35 35.89
CA LEU A 8 20.61 -43.05 34.52
C LEU A 8 19.60 -41.98 34.08
N LEU A 9 20.00 -40.72 34.21
CA LEU A 9 19.23 -39.58 33.71
C LEU A 9 19.32 -39.62 32.18
N LEU A 10 18.24 -40.06 31.54
CA LEU A 10 18.09 -40.09 30.09
C LEU A 10 18.01 -38.66 29.56
N LEU A 11 18.93 -38.36 28.62
CA LEU A 11 18.84 -37.27 27.66
C LEU A 11 17.48 -37.33 26.95
N VAL A 12 16.65 -36.31 27.15
CA VAL A 12 15.52 -36.03 26.25
C VAL A 12 15.95 -34.86 25.39
N LEU A 13 16.19 -35.17 24.12
CA LEU A 13 16.41 -34.22 23.03
C LEU A 13 15.27 -33.20 23.00
N SER A 14 15.61 -31.92 23.13
CA SER A 14 14.73 -30.83 22.73
C SER A 14 14.58 -30.86 21.21
N ALA A 15 13.44 -31.35 20.72
CA ALA A 15 12.98 -31.00 19.38
C ALA A 15 12.41 -29.59 19.47
N VAL A 16 13.26 -28.59 19.20
CA VAL A 16 12.78 -27.29 18.77
C VAL A 16 12.20 -27.50 17.37
N ALA A 17 10.88 -27.54 17.27
CA ALA A 17 10.24 -27.27 16.00
C ALA A 17 10.53 -25.80 15.69
N ASN A 18 11.50 -25.55 14.81
CA ASN A 18 11.54 -24.31 14.06
C ASN A 18 10.27 -24.31 13.21
N VAL A 19 9.20 -23.70 13.73
CA VAL A 19 8.27 -23.00 12.87
C VAL A 19 9.05 -21.79 12.38
N THR A 20 9.73 -21.95 11.23
CA THR A 20 9.87 -20.82 10.34
C THR A 20 8.47 -20.65 9.76
N GLY A 21 7.71 -19.71 10.32
CA GLY A 21 6.73 -19.03 9.51
C GLY A 21 7.57 -18.23 8.53
N GLU A 22 7.79 -18.80 7.34
CA GLU A 22 8.01 -17.99 6.16
C GLU A 22 6.70 -17.21 6.00
N GLY A 23 6.65 -16.02 6.60
CA GLY A 23 5.84 -14.97 6.01
C GLY A 23 6.53 -14.66 4.70
N ASP A 24 5.85 -14.93 3.60
CA ASP A 24 6.19 -14.35 2.31
C ASP A 24 5.89 -12.85 2.41
N ASP A 25 6.72 -12.11 3.17
CA ASP A 25 6.78 -10.66 3.13
C ASP A 25 7.49 -10.32 1.82
N HIS A 26 6.75 -10.41 0.71
CA HIS A 26 7.17 -9.84 -0.55
C HIS A 26 7.04 -8.33 -0.37
N GLU A 27 8.14 -7.65 -0.01
CA GLU A 27 8.21 -6.20 -0.07
C GLU A 27 7.92 -5.79 -1.52
N HIS A 28 6.77 -5.17 -1.75
CA HIS A 28 6.36 -4.76 -3.09
C HIS A 28 7.32 -3.67 -3.58
N GLU A 29 7.58 -3.63 -4.88
CA GLU A 29 8.40 -2.55 -5.43
C GLU A 29 7.69 -1.20 -5.28
N SER A 30 8.44 -0.10 -5.16
CA SER A 30 7.79 1.22 -5.14
C SER A 30 7.11 1.52 -6.48
N CYS A 31 5.93 2.13 -6.47
CA CYS A 31 5.23 2.49 -7.71
C CYS A 31 6.00 3.46 -8.59
N ALA A 32 6.88 4.29 -8.02
CA ALA A 32 7.76 5.14 -8.82
C ALA A 32 8.76 4.33 -9.65
N CYS A 33 9.24 3.19 -9.13
CA CYS A 33 10.09 2.27 -9.88
C CYS A 33 9.27 1.49 -10.92
N ALA A 34 8.12 0.94 -10.53
CA ALA A 34 7.18 0.28 -11.45
C ALA A 34 6.84 1.20 -12.65
N ALA A 35 6.54 2.48 -12.38
CA ALA A 35 6.27 3.48 -13.40
C ALA A 35 7.46 3.74 -14.34
N ALA A 36 8.67 3.77 -13.79
CA ALA A 36 9.89 3.97 -14.58
C ALA A 36 10.20 2.75 -15.48
N GLU A 37 9.99 1.53 -14.97
CA GLU A 37 10.21 0.27 -15.68
C GLU A 37 9.19 0.07 -16.80
N GLU A 38 7.91 0.28 -16.50
CA GLU A 38 6.81 0.17 -17.45
C GLU A 38 6.67 1.39 -18.37
N GLY A 39 7.39 2.48 -18.08
CA GLY A 39 7.45 3.68 -18.90
C GLY A 39 6.14 4.48 -18.90
N PHE A 40 5.54 4.69 -17.73
CA PHE A 40 4.45 5.64 -17.51
C PHE A 40 4.85 6.72 -16.49
N THR A 41 3.96 7.68 -16.23
CA THR A 41 4.17 8.73 -15.23
C THR A 41 2.94 8.78 -14.33
N ILE A 42 3.16 8.95 -13.03
CA ILE A 42 2.10 9.19 -12.07
C ILE A 42 1.80 10.70 -12.09
N ASP A 43 0.76 11.08 -12.84
CA ASP A 43 0.31 12.48 -12.99
C ASP A 43 -1.18 12.56 -12.66
N CYS A 44 -1.49 13.05 -11.46
CA CYS A 44 -2.86 13.20 -10.97
C CYS A 44 -3.75 14.10 -11.82
N SER A 45 -3.18 14.87 -12.77
CA SER A 45 -3.96 15.66 -13.71
C SER A 45 -4.36 14.91 -14.99
N ASP A 46 -3.79 13.73 -15.26
CA ASP A 46 -4.03 12.94 -16.47
C ASP A 46 -5.11 11.87 -16.28
N GLN A 47 -6.34 12.34 -16.01
CA GLN A 47 -7.51 11.45 -15.87
C GLN A 47 -7.84 10.69 -17.16
N ASP A 48 -7.40 11.19 -18.32
CA ASP A 48 -7.56 10.51 -19.61
C ASP A 48 -6.69 9.22 -19.65
N ALA A 49 -5.44 9.28 -19.17
CA ALA A 49 -4.57 8.11 -19.06
C ALA A 49 -5.13 7.07 -18.09
N MET A 50 -5.59 7.51 -16.91
CA MET A 50 -6.25 6.67 -15.91
C MET A 50 -7.47 5.94 -16.48
N THR A 51 -8.37 6.69 -17.13
CA THR A 51 -9.59 6.13 -17.75
C THR A 51 -9.26 5.17 -18.90
N ALA A 52 -8.24 5.48 -19.69
CA ALA A 52 -7.79 4.61 -20.78
C ALA A 52 -7.21 3.29 -20.26
N ALA A 53 -6.44 3.32 -19.16
CA ALA A 53 -5.88 2.14 -18.53
C ALA A 53 -6.98 1.22 -17.97
N LEU A 54 -7.95 1.79 -17.24
CA LEU A 54 -9.10 1.03 -16.75
C LEU A 54 -9.89 0.37 -17.90
N ALA A 55 -10.11 1.10 -19.00
CA ALA A 55 -10.77 0.54 -20.17
C ALA A 55 -9.98 -0.61 -20.83
N ALA A 56 -8.65 -0.55 -20.80
CA ALA A 56 -7.78 -1.60 -21.32
C ALA A 56 -7.83 -2.88 -20.46
N LEU A 57 -7.88 -2.73 -19.13
CA LEU A 57 -8.05 -3.84 -18.19
C LEU A 57 -9.37 -4.58 -18.45
N SER A 58 -10.47 -3.83 -18.50
CA SER A 58 -11.80 -4.40 -18.76
C SER A 58 -11.89 -5.07 -20.13
N ALA A 59 -11.28 -4.49 -21.17
CA ALA A 59 -11.29 -5.07 -22.51
C ALA A 59 -10.51 -6.39 -22.62
N SER A 60 -9.58 -6.64 -21.69
CA SER A 60 -8.66 -7.78 -21.71
C SER A 60 -8.99 -8.84 -20.65
N ASP A 61 -10.10 -8.68 -19.92
CA ASP A 61 -10.58 -9.63 -18.90
C ASP A 61 -9.58 -9.81 -17.73
N CYS A 62 -8.82 -8.75 -17.41
CA CYS A 62 -7.74 -8.79 -16.42
C CYS A 62 -8.24 -9.03 -14.98
N GLU A 63 -9.54 -8.85 -14.71
CA GLU A 63 -10.16 -9.20 -13.43
C GLU A 63 -10.09 -10.70 -13.11
N THR A 64 -9.79 -11.54 -14.10
CA THR A 64 -9.69 -13.00 -13.93
C THR A 64 -8.28 -13.56 -14.12
N ASP A 65 -7.43 -12.86 -14.87
CA ASP A 65 -6.05 -13.25 -15.17
C ASP A 65 -5.24 -12.00 -15.56
N CYS A 66 -4.35 -11.57 -14.66
CA CYS A 66 -3.50 -10.40 -14.87
C CYS A 66 -2.08 -10.77 -15.38
N SER A 67 -1.86 -12.01 -15.82
CA SER A 67 -0.51 -12.50 -16.18
C SER A 67 0.08 -11.90 -17.47
N SER A 68 -0.70 -11.10 -18.21
CA SER A 68 -0.22 -10.42 -19.41
C SER A 68 0.48 -9.10 -19.06
N GLU A 69 1.54 -8.76 -19.80
CA GLU A 69 2.24 -7.48 -19.67
C GLU A 69 1.27 -6.29 -19.81
N ASP A 70 0.29 -6.38 -20.71
CA ASP A 70 -0.73 -5.34 -20.88
C ASP A 70 -1.62 -5.21 -19.64
N CYS A 71 -2.05 -6.31 -19.01
CA CYS A 71 -2.85 -6.26 -17.79
C CYS A 71 -2.03 -5.65 -16.64
N HIS A 72 -0.83 -6.17 -16.40
CA HIS A 72 0.03 -5.72 -15.32
C HIS A 72 0.33 -4.22 -15.42
N LYS A 73 0.76 -3.75 -16.60
CA LYS A 73 1.03 -2.32 -16.81
C LYS A 73 -0.19 -1.43 -16.59
N ASN A 74 -1.35 -1.80 -17.13
CA ASN A 74 -2.54 -0.96 -16.97
C ASN A 74 -3.07 -0.97 -15.53
N PHE A 75 -2.88 -2.07 -14.79
CA PHE A 75 -3.18 -2.13 -13.37
C PHE A 75 -2.27 -1.21 -12.57
N LEU A 76 -0.95 -1.29 -12.78
CA LEU A 76 0.02 -0.39 -12.14
C LEU A 76 -0.29 1.09 -12.41
N ILE A 77 -0.78 1.43 -13.62
CA ILE A 77 -1.24 2.80 -13.90
C ILE A 77 -2.39 3.18 -12.97
N ILE A 78 -3.47 2.40 -12.89
CA ILE A 78 -4.63 2.80 -12.07
C ILE A 78 -4.34 2.73 -10.56
N GLN A 79 -3.63 1.70 -10.11
CA GLN A 79 -3.30 1.46 -8.70
C GLN A 79 -2.39 2.57 -8.14
N SER A 80 -1.29 2.88 -8.85
CA SER A 80 -0.38 3.94 -8.42
C SER A 80 -1.03 5.32 -8.35
N HIS A 81 -2.04 5.61 -9.19
CA HIS A 81 -2.79 6.86 -9.10
C HIS A 81 -3.79 6.84 -7.95
N HIS A 82 -4.53 5.74 -7.77
CA HIS A 82 -5.47 5.57 -6.65
C HIS A 82 -4.78 5.81 -5.30
N ASP A 83 -3.62 5.17 -5.11
CA ASP A 83 -2.91 5.18 -3.83
C ASP A 83 -2.15 6.49 -3.61
N TYR A 84 -1.80 7.22 -4.68
CA TYR A 84 -1.06 8.48 -4.58
C TYR A 84 -1.94 9.73 -4.63
N CYS A 85 -2.85 9.84 -5.58
CA CYS A 85 -3.55 11.09 -5.87
C CYS A 85 -4.62 11.43 -4.82
N LEU A 86 -4.99 12.71 -4.72
CA LEU A 86 -6.12 13.12 -3.90
C LEU A 86 -7.44 12.65 -4.55
N GLU A 87 -8.49 12.46 -3.75
CA GLU A 87 -9.80 11.98 -4.23
C GLU A 87 -10.32 12.83 -5.41
N ASP A 88 -10.27 14.16 -5.30
CA ASP A 88 -10.74 15.08 -6.34
C ASP A 88 -9.90 15.07 -7.64
N GLU A 89 -8.76 14.36 -7.62
CA GLU A 89 -7.89 14.16 -8.77
C GLU A 89 -8.17 12.82 -9.49
N LEU A 90 -8.97 11.92 -8.91
CA LEU A 90 -9.28 10.61 -9.44
C LEU A 90 -10.66 10.58 -10.14
N PRO A 91 -10.81 9.80 -11.24
CA PRO A 91 -12.13 9.46 -11.74
C PRO A 91 -12.83 8.52 -10.76
N SER A 92 -14.03 8.84 -10.28
CA SER A 92 -14.75 7.98 -9.31
C SER A 92 -14.96 6.54 -9.78
N THR A 93 -15.15 6.33 -11.09
CA THR A 93 -15.26 4.98 -11.66
C THR A 93 -13.98 4.17 -11.55
N LEU A 94 -12.81 4.82 -11.40
CA LEU A 94 -11.53 4.15 -11.18
C LEU A 94 -11.41 3.70 -9.73
N GLU A 95 -11.76 4.57 -8.78
CA GLU A 95 -11.71 4.27 -7.34
C GLU A 95 -12.49 2.98 -7.03
N ASP A 96 -13.75 2.90 -7.46
CA ASP A 96 -14.54 1.67 -7.26
C ASP A 96 -14.00 0.44 -8.03
N ALA A 97 -13.44 0.65 -9.22
CA ALA A 97 -13.17 -0.45 -10.14
C ALA A 97 -11.84 -1.14 -9.88
N LEU A 98 -10.86 -0.44 -9.29
CA LEU A 98 -9.52 -0.96 -8.98
C LEU A 98 -9.61 -2.28 -8.20
N HIS A 99 -10.45 -2.32 -7.18
CA HIS A 99 -10.58 -3.47 -6.27
C HIS A 99 -11.04 -4.77 -6.93
N ASN A 100 -11.55 -4.72 -8.17
CA ASN A 100 -11.88 -5.95 -8.92
C ASN A 100 -10.64 -6.64 -9.50
N TYR A 101 -9.49 -5.97 -9.50
CA TYR A 101 -8.25 -6.45 -10.12
C TYR A 101 -7.17 -6.88 -9.11
N GLU A 102 -7.21 -6.37 -7.87
CA GLU A 102 -6.22 -6.61 -6.80
C GLU A 102 -6.02 -8.09 -6.47
N ASP A 103 -7.08 -8.91 -6.53
CA ASP A 103 -6.99 -10.36 -6.29
C ASP A 103 -6.09 -11.10 -7.32
N ASN A 104 -5.85 -10.51 -8.49
CA ASN A 104 -5.18 -11.19 -9.61
C ASN A 104 -3.97 -10.45 -10.17
N CYS A 105 -3.80 -9.17 -9.83
CA CYS A 105 -2.71 -8.34 -10.31
C CYS A 105 -1.69 -8.06 -9.20
N ASP A 106 -0.41 -8.12 -9.54
CA ASP A 106 0.65 -7.71 -8.62
C ASP A 106 0.68 -6.18 -8.48
N GLU A 107 0.73 -5.71 -7.23
CA GLU A 107 0.74 -4.29 -6.84
C GLU A 107 2.16 -3.74 -6.57
N CYS A 108 2.25 -2.41 -6.52
CA CYS A 108 3.41 -1.65 -6.08
C CYS A 108 3.08 -0.80 -4.84
N GLU A 109 4.07 -0.29 -4.12
CA GLU A 109 3.85 0.55 -2.94
C GLU A 109 4.06 2.05 -3.22
N ILE A 110 3.11 2.88 -2.79
CA ILE A 110 3.26 4.34 -2.79
C ILE A 110 2.43 4.97 -1.66
N THR A 111 2.95 6.03 -1.05
CA THR A 111 2.18 6.75 -0.04
C THR A 111 1.35 7.87 -0.66
N LYS A 112 0.11 8.02 -0.22
CA LYS A 112 -0.81 9.10 -0.60
C LYS A 112 -0.15 10.48 -0.52
N LYS A 113 -0.45 11.31 -1.51
CA LYS A 113 -0.14 12.74 -1.54
C LYS A 113 -0.83 13.44 -0.38
N THR A 114 -0.16 14.47 0.14
CA THR A 114 -0.69 15.28 1.25
C THR A 114 -1.29 16.59 0.74
N ASP A 115 -2.38 17.03 1.36
CA ASP A 115 -2.92 18.38 1.21
C ASP A 115 -2.46 19.26 2.39
N PRO A 116 -1.66 20.32 2.17
CA PRO A 116 -1.22 21.23 3.23
C PRO A 116 -2.36 21.94 3.99
N SER A 117 -3.59 21.89 3.49
CA SER A 117 -4.78 22.45 4.14
C SER A 117 -5.37 21.53 5.22
N LEU A 118 -5.04 20.24 5.20
CA LEU A 118 -5.63 19.22 6.07
C LEU A 118 -4.76 18.90 7.29
N GLU A 119 -5.40 18.55 8.40
CA GLU A 119 -4.72 18.03 9.59
C GLU A 119 -4.33 16.55 9.41
N ALA A 120 -3.50 16.02 10.31
CA ALA A 120 -3.14 14.60 10.28
C ALA A 120 -4.33 13.70 10.68
N CYS A 121 -4.46 12.57 10.00
CA CYS A 121 -5.42 11.52 10.35
C CYS A 121 -5.11 10.91 11.73
N PRO A 122 -6.10 10.26 12.38
CA PRO A 122 -5.83 9.37 13.49
C PRO A 122 -4.88 8.25 13.05
N ALA A 123 -4.23 7.57 14.00
CA ALA A 123 -3.42 6.40 13.67
C ALA A 123 -4.31 5.22 13.26
N ALA A 124 -3.91 4.49 12.21
CA ALA A 124 -4.57 3.26 11.79
C ALA A 124 -4.48 2.16 12.86
N SER A 125 -5.47 1.27 12.84
CA SER A 125 -5.42 0.00 13.55
C SER A 125 -5.70 -1.13 12.57
N CYS A 126 -4.64 -1.74 12.06
CA CYS A 126 -4.71 -2.79 11.03
C CYS A 126 -4.91 -4.21 11.60
N THR A 127 -5.24 -4.32 12.89
CA THR A 127 -5.30 -5.62 13.59
C THR A 127 -6.61 -5.83 14.34
N ASP A 128 -7.59 -4.95 14.11
CA ASP A 128 -8.92 -5.03 14.67
C ASP A 128 -9.99 -4.65 13.65
N ASP A 129 -11.26 -4.87 14.02
CA ASP A 129 -12.40 -4.65 13.12
C ASP A 129 -12.83 -3.16 13.05
N SER A 130 -11.94 -2.21 13.39
CA SER A 130 -12.30 -0.79 13.50
C SER A 130 -12.70 -0.17 12.16
N GLY A 131 -12.07 -0.60 11.07
CA GLY A 131 -12.43 -0.22 9.69
C GLY A 131 -13.86 -0.66 9.32
N ASP A 132 -14.14 -1.98 9.36
CA ASP A 132 -15.46 -2.53 9.07
C ASP A 132 -16.58 -1.99 9.99
N ALA A 133 -16.27 -1.78 11.28
CA ALA A 133 -17.21 -1.16 12.22
C ALA A 133 -17.51 0.30 11.85
N SER A 134 -16.51 1.02 11.32
CA SER A 134 -16.67 2.38 10.82
C SER A 134 -17.51 2.42 9.55
N TYR A 135 -17.28 1.51 8.59
CA TYR A 135 -18.13 1.35 7.41
C TYR A 135 -19.60 1.09 7.78
N THR A 136 -19.83 0.18 8.73
CA THR A 136 -21.19 -0.08 9.26
C THR A 136 -21.81 1.18 9.88
N THR A 137 -21.00 2.01 10.53
CA THR A 137 -21.46 3.27 11.13
C THR A 137 -21.82 4.30 10.06
N LEU A 138 -21.00 4.43 9.01
CA LEU A 138 -21.23 5.37 7.90
C LEU A 138 -22.54 5.05 7.17
N THR A 139 -22.71 3.79 6.78
CA THR A 139 -23.91 3.31 6.09
C THR A 139 -25.18 3.43 6.95
N ALA A 140 -25.10 3.11 8.25
CA ALA A 140 -26.25 3.22 9.16
C ALA A 140 -26.71 4.67 9.41
N ASN A 141 -25.84 5.66 9.18
CA ASN A 141 -26.13 7.08 9.38
C ASN A 141 -26.30 7.85 8.06
N ASP A 142 -26.32 7.16 6.91
CA ASP A 142 -26.52 7.77 5.58
C ASP A 142 -25.47 8.85 5.26
N CYS A 143 -24.21 8.60 5.67
CA CYS A 143 -23.14 9.60 5.61
C CYS A 143 -22.71 9.94 4.17
N SER A 144 -23.02 9.11 3.17
CA SER A 144 -22.83 9.43 1.75
C SER A 144 -23.78 10.53 1.24
N ASN A 145 -24.85 10.84 1.99
CA ASN A 145 -25.76 11.94 1.66
C ASN A 145 -25.57 13.16 2.57
N ASP A 146 -25.22 12.95 3.85
CA ASP A 146 -24.94 14.02 4.82
C ASP A 146 -23.86 13.59 5.81
N CYS A 147 -22.63 14.02 5.57
CA CYS A 147 -21.49 13.72 6.44
C CYS A 147 -21.28 14.77 7.55
N SER A 148 -22.20 15.71 7.78
CA SER A 148 -21.96 16.84 8.71
C SER A 148 -21.89 16.46 10.20
N SER A 149 -22.25 15.23 10.57
CA SER A 149 -22.25 14.78 11.96
C SER A 149 -20.87 14.35 12.45
N GLU A 150 -20.57 14.58 13.73
CA GLU A 150 -19.34 14.06 14.37
C GLU A 150 -19.24 12.53 14.30
N THR A 151 -20.38 11.82 14.26
CA THR A 151 -20.42 10.37 14.07
C THR A 151 -19.86 9.99 12.70
N CYS A 152 -20.31 10.65 11.64
CA CYS A 152 -19.79 10.43 10.29
C CYS A 152 -18.32 10.86 10.20
N ALA A 153 -17.96 12.02 10.75
CA ALA A 153 -16.59 12.53 10.76
C ALA A 153 -15.58 11.56 11.40
N SER A 154 -15.94 10.95 12.53
CA SER A 154 -15.07 10.00 13.24
C SER A 154 -14.98 8.66 12.52
N ALA A 155 -16.10 8.15 12.02
CA ALA A 155 -16.14 6.88 11.29
C ALA A 155 -15.38 6.99 9.96
N TYR A 156 -15.60 8.08 9.22
CA TYR A 156 -14.93 8.36 7.94
C TYR A 156 -13.41 8.34 8.08
N ARG A 157 -12.86 9.16 8.98
CA ARG A 157 -11.41 9.21 9.21
C ARG A 157 -10.80 7.91 9.72
N THR A 158 -11.59 7.07 10.39
CA THR A 158 -11.14 5.75 10.85
C THR A 158 -11.11 4.76 9.69
N LEU A 159 -12.17 4.73 8.86
CA LEU A 159 -12.20 3.88 7.68
C LEU A 159 -11.12 4.30 6.68
N LYS A 160 -10.99 5.60 6.39
CA LYS A 160 -9.98 6.16 5.48
C LYS A 160 -8.56 5.71 5.82
N VAL A 161 -8.16 5.85 7.09
CA VAL A 161 -6.80 5.47 7.48
C VAL A 161 -6.57 3.95 7.52
N VAL A 162 -7.65 3.15 7.64
CA VAL A 162 -7.50 1.69 7.53
C VAL A 162 -7.37 1.30 6.07
N HIS A 163 -8.25 1.81 5.20
CA HIS A 163 -8.21 1.62 3.76
C HIS A 163 -6.86 2.04 3.17
N ASP A 164 -6.44 3.30 3.36
CA ASP A 164 -5.27 3.84 2.67
C ASP A 164 -3.90 3.47 3.33
N THR A 165 -3.84 2.58 4.32
CA THR A 165 -2.56 2.31 5.05
C THR A 165 -2.40 0.87 5.57
N CYS A 166 -3.50 0.15 5.78
CA CYS A 166 -3.40 -1.25 6.20
C CYS A 166 -3.27 -2.17 4.98
N PRO A 167 -2.81 -3.43 5.16
CA PRO A 167 -2.83 -4.41 4.08
C PRO A 167 -4.24 -4.56 3.48
N GLU A 168 -4.31 -4.77 2.16
CA GLU A 168 -5.56 -4.90 1.38
C GLU A 168 -6.58 -5.88 1.99
N ASP A 169 -6.11 -6.97 2.63
CA ASP A 169 -6.97 -7.98 3.24
C ASP A 169 -7.53 -7.60 4.64
N THR A 170 -7.26 -6.37 5.10
CA THR A 170 -7.71 -5.88 6.41
C THR A 170 -9.21 -5.57 6.43
N LEU A 171 -9.76 -5.07 5.32
CA LEU A 171 -11.16 -4.67 5.21
C LEU A 171 -11.99 -5.76 4.52
N SER A 172 -13.28 -5.79 4.82
CA SER A 172 -14.20 -6.55 3.98
C SER A 172 -14.31 -5.92 2.60
N THR A 173 -14.50 -6.72 1.54
CA THR A 173 -14.73 -6.21 0.17
C THR A 173 -15.85 -5.16 0.10
N ALA A 174 -16.85 -5.24 0.97
CA ALA A 174 -17.92 -4.25 1.02
C ALA A 174 -17.43 -2.91 1.59
N ALA A 175 -16.57 -2.94 2.62
CA ALA A 175 -15.97 -1.74 3.18
C ALA A 175 -14.93 -1.13 2.24
N GLU A 176 -14.10 -1.96 1.60
CA GLU A 176 -13.10 -1.55 0.61
C GLU A 176 -13.76 -0.86 -0.58
N THR A 177 -14.53 -1.59 -1.38
CA THR A 177 -15.09 -1.09 -2.64
C THR A 177 -16.12 0.02 -2.48
N ASN A 178 -16.90 0.06 -1.38
CA ASN A 178 -17.97 1.06 -1.23
C ASN A 178 -17.57 2.19 -0.26
N PHE A 179 -16.30 2.28 0.14
CA PHE A 179 -15.82 3.44 0.88
C PHE A 179 -15.85 4.71 0.03
N HIS A 180 -15.51 4.61 -1.26
CA HIS A 180 -15.47 5.74 -2.19
C HIS A 180 -16.81 6.47 -2.36
N ASP A 181 -17.94 5.76 -2.26
CA ASP A 181 -19.29 6.36 -2.21
C ASP A 181 -19.45 7.41 -1.08
N MET A 182 -18.61 7.34 -0.04
CA MET A 182 -18.62 8.26 1.09
C MET A 182 -17.65 9.42 0.91
N GLU A 183 -16.58 9.26 0.12
CA GLU A 183 -15.50 10.24 0.02
C GLU A 183 -15.99 11.57 -0.58
N GLU A 184 -16.84 11.55 -1.62
CA GLU A 184 -17.38 12.77 -2.25
C GLU A 184 -18.04 13.72 -1.22
N THR A 185 -18.79 13.17 -0.25
CA THR A 185 -19.49 13.99 0.75
C THR A 185 -18.68 14.20 2.02
N CYS A 186 -17.79 13.27 2.37
CA CYS A 186 -17.06 13.30 3.63
C CYS A 186 -15.67 13.93 3.54
N ASP A 187 -14.94 13.80 2.43
CA ASP A 187 -13.56 14.27 2.33
C ASP A 187 -13.49 15.80 2.36
N GLU A 188 -14.40 16.49 1.67
CA GLU A 188 -14.52 17.96 1.72
C GLU A 188 -14.74 18.49 3.16
N LEU A 189 -15.37 17.70 4.04
CA LEU A 189 -15.73 18.12 5.39
C LEU A 189 -14.72 17.66 6.46
N HIS A 190 -14.17 16.46 6.28
CA HIS A 190 -13.44 15.71 7.33
C HIS A 190 -12.17 15.04 6.82
N GLY A 191 -11.73 15.34 5.60
CA GLY A 191 -10.47 14.86 5.03
C GLY A 191 -9.29 15.12 5.97
N CYS A 192 -8.29 14.25 5.89
CA CYS A 192 -7.09 14.33 6.70
C CYS A 192 -5.89 13.72 5.95
N ASN A 193 -4.69 14.14 6.34
CA ASN A 193 -3.43 13.62 5.79
C ASN A 193 -3.03 12.33 6.49
N LEU A 194 -2.81 11.28 5.72
CA LEU A 194 -2.17 10.05 6.18
C LEU A 194 -0.72 10.30 6.62
N PRO A 195 -0.10 9.39 7.39
CA PRO A 195 1.32 9.46 7.68
C PRO A 195 2.13 9.49 6.38
N ALA A 196 2.96 10.52 6.20
CA ALA A 196 3.86 10.58 5.05
C ALA A 196 4.93 9.49 5.14
N GLY A 197 5.23 8.85 4.00
CA GLY A 197 6.37 7.95 3.85
C GLY A 197 7.72 8.67 3.95
N GLU A 198 8.80 7.89 3.91
CA GLU A 198 10.15 8.44 3.84
C GLU A 198 10.51 8.79 2.38
N GLY A 199 10.90 10.04 2.12
CA GLY A 199 11.35 10.48 0.80
C GLY A 199 10.25 11.07 -0.07
N ASP A 200 10.53 11.18 -1.37
CA ASP A 200 9.56 11.61 -2.39
C ASP A 200 8.92 10.36 -3.01
N PRO A 201 7.60 10.13 -2.83
CA PRO A 201 6.94 8.92 -3.32
C PRO A 201 6.95 8.77 -4.85
N LEU A 202 7.22 9.86 -5.58
CA LEU A 202 7.29 9.87 -7.04
C LEU A 202 8.71 9.65 -7.58
N VAL A 203 9.69 9.41 -6.71
CA VAL A 203 11.08 9.17 -7.11
C VAL A 203 11.43 7.73 -6.84
N CYS A 204 11.73 6.97 -7.91
CA CYS A 204 12.35 5.67 -7.79
C CYS A 204 13.75 5.84 -7.21
N ASN A 205 13.89 5.50 -5.93
CA ASN A 205 15.18 5.35 -5.29
C ASN A 205 15.51 3.87 -5.38
N GLU A 206 16.25 3.45 -6.40
CA GLU A 206 16.79 2.08 -6.45
C GLU A 206 17.44 1.79 -5.10
N GLY A 207 16.92 0.79 -4.39
CA GLY A 207 17.52 0.32 -3.15
C GLY A 207 19.01 0.11 -3.38
N ASP A 208 19.82 0.58 -2.43
CA ASP A 208 21.23 0.28 -2.34
C ASP A 208 21.40 -1.24 -2.17
N ASP A 209 21.29 -1.97 -3.29
CA ASP A 209 21.59 -3.39 -3.45
C ASP A 209 23.09 -3.58 -3.27
N GLY A 210 23.61 -3.29 -2.08
CA GLY A 210 24.85 -3.83 -1.54
C GLY A 210 26.07 -3.90 -2.47
N ASP A 211 26.22 -3.03 -3.48
CA ASP A 211 27.47 -2.94 -4.22
C ASP A 211 28.39 -2.08 -3.37
N SER A 212 28.98 -2.75 -2.36
CA SER A 212 30.20 -2.27 -1.72
C SER A 212 31.11 -1.77 -2.83
N PRO A 213 31.39 -0.45 -2.93
CA PRO A 213 32.25 0.03 -3.98
C PRO A 213 33.60 -0.62 -3.73
N ALA A 214 33.96 -1.58 -4.57
CA ALA A 214 35.29 -2.15 -4.60
C ALA A 214 36.23 -0.95 -4.70
N ALA A 215 36.92 -0.68 -3.60
CA ALA A 215 37.81 0.45 -3.45
C ALA A 215 38.85 0.41 -4.57
N SER A 216 38.54 1.10 -5.67
CA SER A 216 39.43 1.24 -6.80
C SER A 216 40.52 2.18 -6.33
N HIS A 217 41.64 1.57 -5.94
CA HIS A 217 42.88 2.23 -5.58
C HIS A 217 43.37 3.06 -6.77
N PHE A 218 42.90 4.30 -6.87
CA PHE A 218 43.59 5.34 -7.61
C PHE A 218 44.69 5.91 -6.70
N LEU A 219 45.88 5.32 -6.80
CA LEU A 219 47.10 5.93 -6.31
C LEU A 219 47.34 7.23 -7.10
N ALA A 220 47.06 8.37 -6.46
CA ALA A 220 47.49 9.66 -6.97
C ALA A 220 49.03 9.77 -6.89
N PRO A 221 49.71 10.21 -7.97
CA PRO A 221 51.15 10.45 -7.91
C PRO A 221 51.44 11.69 -7.06
N VAL A 222 52.23 11.50 -6.01
CA VAL A 222 52.77 12.60 -5.19
C VAL A 222 53.75 13.41 -6.04
N ALA A 223 53.40 14.66 -6.32
CA ALA A 223 54.30 15.63 -6.93
C ALA A 223 55.41 16.02 -5.93
N LEU A 224 56.65 15.65 -6.25
CA LEU A 224 57.84 16.13 -5.56
C LEU A 224 58.07 17.60 -5.95
N PHE A 225 57.82 18.54 -5.04
CA PHE A 225 58.37 19.89 -5.16
C PHE A 225 59.74 19.94 -4.49
N GLY A 226 60.76 20.24 -5.29
CA GLY A 226 62.12 20.45 -4.85
C GLY A 226 62.33 21.79 -4.17
N MET A 227 63.28 21.80 -3.24
CA MET A 227 64.18 22.89 -2.92
C MET A 227 65.61 22.37 -3.01
#